data_AF-A0A2K3JJS0-F1
#
_entry.id   AF-A0A2K3JJS0-F1
#
_cell.length_a   1.000
_cell.length_b   1.000
_cell.length_c   1.000
_cell.angle_alpha   90.00
_cell.angle_beta   90.00
_cell.angle_gamma   90.00
#
_symmetry.space_group_name_H-M   'P 1'
#
loop_
_entity.id
_entity.type
_entity.pdbx_description
1 polymer ?
#
loop_
_entity_poly.entity_id
_entity_poly.type
_entity_poly.pdbx_seq_one_letter_code
_entity_poly.pdbx_strand_id
1 'polypeptide(L)'
;MTGAQALVAVPQSNGSPKAYTSNIANAGTQLAESNISYPHSKLSATHTNGEVTIYASLNLPIGTTSLVHLWQDGPMSGTAPQAHAMSSANQQSKESLDLTSGVTQQGSGGGSLSRRRN
;
A
#
# COMPACT_ATOMS: atom_id res chain seq x y z
N MET A 1 -6.62 -5.76 6.90
CA MET A 1 -6.50 -5.45 5.46
C MET A 1 -7.39 -6.30 4.57
N THR A 2 -8.16 -7.26 5.12
CA THR A 2 -9.14 -8.06 4.36
C THR A 2 -10.03 -7.16 3.47
N GLY A 3 -10.13 -7.49 2.19
CA GLY A 3 -10.87 -6.74 1.17
C GLY A 3 -10.07 -5.62 0.50
N ALA A 4 -8.85 -5.32 0.94
CA ALA A 4 -8.01 -4.29 0.33
C ALA A 4 -7.33 -4.80 -0.96
N GLN A 5 -6.80 -3.84 -1.71
CA GLN A 5 -5.99 -4.04 -2.91
C GLN A 5 -4.63 -3.40 -2.68
N ALA A 6 -3.56 -4.05 -3.11
CA ALA A 6 -2.20 -3.65 -2.78
C ALA A 6 -1.37 -3.39 -4.03
N LEU A 7 -0.55 -2.34 -3.94
CA LEU A 7 0.68 -2.21 -4.71
C LEU A 7 1.78 -2.83 -3.85
N VAL A 8 2.51 -3.78 -4.41
CA VAL A 8 3.52 -4.56 -3.68
C VAL A 8 4.87 -4.30 -4.30
N ALA A 9 5.87 -4.03 -3.46
CA ALA A 9 7.28 -4.02 -3.86
C ALA A 9 8.02 -5.11 -3.08
N VAL A 10 8.65 -6.02 -3.81
CA VAL A 10 9.43 -7.12 -3.23
C VAL A 10 10.89 -6.95 -3.62
N PRO A 11 11.81 -6.74 -2.66
CA PRO A 11 13.25 -6.70 -2.91
C PRO A 11 13.72 -7.90 -3.73
N GLN A 12 14.64 -7.67 -4.66
CA GLN A 12 15.24 -8.70 -5.50
C GLN A 12 16.75 -8.72 -5.30
N SER A 13 17.39 -9.85 -5.60
CA SER A 13 18.85 -10.01 -5.50
C SER A 13 19.64 -9.09 -6.43
N ASN A 14 19.03 -8.60 -7.51
CA ASN A 14 19.63 -7.65 -8.45
C ASN A 14 19.58 -6.18 -7.96
N GLY A 15 19.04 -5.93 -6.77
CA GLY A 15 18.94 -4.60 -6.16
C GLY A 15 17.70 -3.79 -6.54
N SER A 16 17.01 -4.15 -7.62
CA SER A 16 15.79 -3.46 -8.08
C SER A 16 14.53 -4.19 -7.62
N PRO A 17 13.64 -3.58 -6.82
CA PRO A 17 12.44 -4.25 -6.35
C PRO A 17 11.50 -4.64 -7.51
N LYS A 18 10.88 -5.82 -7.40
CA LYS A 18 9.76 -6.20 -8.26
C LYS A 18 8.51 -5.48 -7.76
N ALA A 19 7.89 -4.67 -8.61
CA ALA A 19 6.61 -4.02 -8.33
C ALA A 19 5.47 -4.77 -9.03
N TYR A 20 4.37 -5.04 -8.31
CA TYR A 20 3.20 -5.70 -8.87
C TYR A 20 1.93 -5.40 -8.04
N THR A 21 0.77 -5.89 -8.47
CA THR A 21 -0.51 -5.72 -7.76
C THR A 21 -1.01 -7.01 -7.15
N SER A 22 -1.78 -6.93 -6.05
CA SER A 22 -2.37 -8.10 -5.41
C SER A 22 -3.71 -7.78 -4.73
N ASN A 23 -4.66 -8.71 -4.77
CA ASN A 23 -5.88 -8.65 -3.95
C ASN A 23 -5.66 -9.31 -2.58
N ILE A 24 -6.13 -8.65 -1.53
CA ILE A 24 -6.07 -9.17 -0.16
C ILE A 24 -7.44 -9.71 0.23
N ALA A 25 -7.72 -10.95 -0.16
CA ALA A 25 -8.99 -11.61 0.18
C ALA A 25 -9.14 -11.90 1.68
N ASN A 26 -8.03 -12.19 2.38
CA ASN A 26 -8.00 -12.46 3.82
C ASN A 26 -6.58 -12.24 4.40
N ALA A 27 -6.45 -12.38 5.73
CA ALA A 27 -5.20 -12.14 6.45
C ALA A 27 -4.09 -13.17 6.17
N GLY A 28 -4.41 -14.34 5.60
CA GLY A 28 -3.45 -15.36 5.17
C GLY A 28 -2.93 -15.18 3.74
N THR A 29 -3.11 -13.99 3.14
CA THR A 29 -2.58 -13.70 1.81
C THR A 29 -1.06 -13.84 1.76
N GLN A 30 -0.55 -14.37 0.66
CA GLN A 30 0.89 -14.36 0.34
C GLN A 30 1.26 -13.20 -0.59
N LEU A 31 0.33 -12.25 -0.77
CA LEU A 31 0.43 -11.18 -1.77
C LEU A 31 0.76 -11.76 -3.15
N ALA A 32 0.02 -12.79 -3.58
CA ALA A 32 0.17 -13.36 -4.91
C ALA A 32 -0.21 -12.32 -5.97
N GLU A 33 0.58 -12.25 -7.04
CA GLU A 33 0.37 -11.28 -8.11
C GLU A 33 -0.97 -11.50 -8.80
N SER A 34 -1.79 -10.44 -8.86
CA SER A 34 -3.12 -10.46 -9.47
C SER A 34 -3.60 -9.06 -9.80
N ASN A 35 -4.41 -8.93 -10.85
CA ASN A 35 -5.05 -7.66 -11.19
C ASN A 35 -5.93 -7.14 -10.04
N ILE A 36 -5.85 -5.82 -9.79
CA ILE A 36 -6.74 -5.11 -8.87
C ILE A 36 -7.87 -4.42 -9.64
N SER A 37 -8.92 -3.99 -8.93
CA SER A 37 -10.11 -3.39 -9.53
C SER A 37 -9.86 -2.01 -10.10
N TYR A 38 -8.88 -1.27 -9.57
CA TYR A 38 -8.47 0.01 -10.12
C TYR A 38 -7.48 -0.22 -11.27
N PRO A 39 -7.82 0.13 -12.52
CA PRO A 39 -6.84 0.14 -13.59
C PRO A 39 -5.65 1.00 -13.20
N HIS A 40 -4.45 0.57 -13.54
CA HIS A 40 -3.23 1.26 -13.15
C HIS A 40 -2.25 1.31 -14.30
N SER A 41 -1.33 2.27 -14.23
CA SER A 41 -0.25 2.41 -15.18
C SER A 41 1.04 2.86 -14.48
N LYS A 42 2.16 2.71 -15.19
CA LYS A 42 3.50 3.14 -14.74
C LYS A 42 3.92 2.56 -13.38
N LEU A 43 3.44 1.35 -13.06
CA LEU A 43 3.81 0.67 -11.83
C LEU A 43 5.30 0.31 -11.86
N SER A 44 6.05 0.86 -10.91
CA SER A 44 7.47 0.59 -10.71
C SER A 44 7.85 0.81 -9.25
N ALA A 45 9.02 0.32 -8.85
CA ALA A 45 9.54 0.57 -7.53
C ALA A 45 11.05 0.73 -7.55
N THR A 46 11.58 1.54 -6.63
CA THR A 46 13.01 1.75 -6.41
C THR A 46 13.35 1.40 -4.97
N HIS A 47 14.58 0.97 -4.75
CA HIS A 47 15.15 0.85 -3.42
C HIS A 47 16.49 1.58 -3.41
N THR A 48 16.56 2.70 -2.69
CA THR A 48 17.74 3.58 -2.69
C THR A 48 17.92 4.14 -1.28
N ASN A 49 19.15 4.10 -0.76
CA ASN A 49 19.49 4.57 0.59
C ASN A 49 18.63 3.94 1.71
N GLY A 50 18.20 2.69 1.54
CA GLY A 50 17.35 2.00 2.51
C GLY A 50 15.86 2.36 2.43
N GLU A 51 15.44 3.17 1.46
CA GLU A 51 14.05 3.56 1.27
C GLU A 51 13.46 2.87 0.03
N VAL A 52 12.27 2.29 0.20
CA VAL A 52 11.48 1.75 -0.91
C VAL A 52 10.46 2.78 -1.34
N THR A 53 10.46 3.12 -2.63
CA THR A 53 9.46 4.00 -3.23
C THR A 53 8.69 3.24 -4.30
N ILE A 54 7.35 3.31 -4.26
CA ILE A 54 6.48 2.75 -5.30
C ILE A 54 5.89 3.90 -6.09
N TYR A 55 6.00 3.82 -7.42
CA TYR A 55 5.38 4.76 -8.35
C TYR A 55 4.24 4.05 -9.07
N ALA A 56 3.07 4.68 -9.14
CA ALA A 56 1.92 4.21 -9.90
C ALA A 56 0.97 5.35 -10.20
N SER A 57 0.17 5.21 -11.26
CA SER A 57 -1.03 6.01 -11.48
C SER A 57 -2.25 5.09 -11.43
N LEU A 58 -3.21 5.42 -10.56
CA LEU A 58 -4.46 4.66 -10.40
C LEU A 58 -5.61 5.42 -11.05
N ASN A 59 -6.41 4.71 -11.85
CA ASN A 59 -7.63 5.24 -12.44
C ASN A 59 -8.79 4.94 -11.48
N LEU A 60 -9.22 5.97 -10.76
CA LEU A 60 -10.34 5.86 -9.83
C LEU A 60 -11.67 6.08 -10.57
N PRO A 61 -12.77 5.46 -10.11
CA PRO A 61 -14.10 5.74 -10.62
C PRO A 61 -14.43 7.23 -10.60
N ILE A 62 -15.17 7.69 -11.60
CA ILE A 62 -15.63 9.08 -11.68
C ILE A 62 -16.43 9.42 -10.41
N GLY A 63 -16.12 10.58 -9.80
CA GLY A 63 -16.77 11.02 -8.57
C GLY A 63 -16.13 10.47 -7.28
N THR A 64 -15.03 9.73 -7.36
CA THR A 64 -14.27 9.34 -6.15
C THR A 64 -13.66 10.59 -5.51
N THR A 65 -14.14 10.96 -4.33
CA THR A 65 -13.67 12.13 -3.56
C THR A 65 -12.74 11.76 -2.41
N SER A 66 -12.75 10.51 -1.98
CA SER A 66 -11.88 10.01 -0.92
C SER A 66 -11.52 8.55 -1.11
N LEU A 67 -10.42 8.13 -0.48
CA LEU A 67 -10.02 6.73 -0.38
C LEU A 67 -9.37 6.47 0.97
N VAL A 68 -9.41 5.23 1.43
CA VAL A 68 -8.60 4.78 2.57
C VAL A 68 -7.32 4.17 2.02
N HIS A 69 -6.19 4.63 2.54
CA HIS A 69 -4.88 4.07 2.23
C HIS A 69 -4.15 3.65 3.51
N LEU A 70 -3.21 2.73 3.35
CA LEU A 70 -2.36 2.24 4.41
C LEU A 70 -1.02 1.83 3.82
N TRP A 71 0.01 1.86 4.66
CA TRP A 71 1.33 1.34 4.33
C TRP A 71 1.68 0.24 5.33
N GLN A 72 2.23 -0.86 4.82
CA GLN A 72 2.68 -1.98 5.65
C GLN A 72 3.95 -2.55 5.05
N ASP A 73 4.91 -2.88 5.91
CA ASP A 73 6.06 -3.70 5.61
C ASP A 73 5.98 -5.01 6.41
N GLY A 74 6.73 -6.02 5.97
CA GLY A 74 6.70 -7.33 6.60
C GLY A 74 7.88 -8.20 6.22
N PRO A 75 8.11 -9.30 6.95
CA PRO A 75 9.20 -10.22 6.66
C PRO A 75 9.00 -10.95 5.33
N MET A 76 10.07 -11.56 4.84
CA MET A 76 10.05 -12.41 3.65
C MET A 76 10.59 -13.79 3.98
N SER A 77 10.02 -14.80 3.31
CA SER A 77 10.57 -16.16 3.28
C SER A 77 11.02 -16.45 1.85
N GLY A 78 12.34 -16.39 1.60
CA GLY A 78 12.88 -16.40 0.25
C GLY A 78 12.39 -15.18 -0.53
N THR A 79 11.64 -15.38 -1.61
CA THR A 79 11.04 -14.31 -2.43
C THR A 79 9.57 -14.03 -2.09
N ALA A 80 8.99 -14.76 -1.12
CA ALA A 80 7.58 -14.67 -0.78
C ALA A 80 7.35 -13.74 0.42
N PRO A 81 6.54 -12.68 0.30
CA PRO A 81 6.11 -11.86 1.44
C PRO A 81 5.40 -12.70 2.50
N GLN A 82 5.63 -12.36 3.76
CA GLN A 82 4.98 -12.98 4.92
C GLN A 82 4.10 -11.97 5.64
N ALA A 83 3.17 -12.48 6.44
CA ALA A 83 2.31 -11.63 7.27
C ALA A 83 3.15 -10.80 8.25
N HIS A 84 2.81 -9.51 8.36
CA HIS A 84 3.33 -8.65 9.42
C HIS A 84 2.63 -8.89 10.76
N ALA A 85 3.16 -8.32 11.84
CA ALA A 85 2.54 -8.41 13.16
C ALA A 85 1.14 -7.79 13.18
N MET A 86 0.14 -8.52 13.66
CA MET A 86 -1.27 -8.09 13.66
C MET A 86 -1.68 -7.35 14.94
N SER A 87 -0.76 -6.57 15.54
CA SER A 87 -1.07 -5.76 16.73
C SER A 87 -2.18 -4.73 16.43
N SER A 88 -2.83 -4.21 17.47
CA SER A 88 -3.87 -3.18 17.31
C SER A 88 -3.35 -1.96 16.55
N ALA A 89 -2.13 -1.50 16.86
CA ALA A 89 -1.47 -0.40 16.19
C ALA A 89 -1.34 -0.64 14.68
N ASN A 90 -0.89 -1.83 14.27
CA ASN A 90 -0.73 -2.16 12.84
C ASN A 90 -2.08 -2.28 12.13
N GLN A 91 -3.11 -2.79 12.80
CA GLN A 91 -4.46 -2.88 12.26
C GLN A 91 -5.14 -1.49 12.11
N GLN A 92 -4.72 -0.52 12.92
CA GLN A 92 -5.18 0.87 12.89
C GLN A 92 -4.30 1.81 12.06
N SER A 93 -3.18 1.32 11.53
CA SER A 93 -2.27 2.07 10.63
C SER A 93 -2.90 2.26 9.25
N LYS A 94 -3.88 3.17 9.18
CA LYS A 94 -4.61 3.54 7.97
C LYS A 94 -5.13 4.97 8.09
N GLU A 95 -5.24 5.63 6.95
CA GLU A 95 -5.71 7.01 6.87
C GLU A 95 -6.75 7.13 5.74
N SER A 96 -7.67 8.07 5.89
CA SER A 96 -8.55 8.52 4.82
C SER A 96 -7.90 9.71 4.12
N LEU A 97 -7.76 9.65 2.80
CA LEU A 97 -7.29 10.74 1.96
C LEU A 97 -8.47 11.36 1.24
N ASP A 98 -8.67 12.66 1.44
CA ASP A 98 -9.55 13.48 0.60
C ASP A 98 -8.80 13.89 -0.67
N LEU A 99 -9.29 13.43 -1.82
CA LEU A 99 -8.70 13.65 -3.14
C LEU A 99 -8.98 15.05 -3.70
N THR A 100 -9.96 15.77 -3.13
CA THR A 100 -10.30 17.14 -3.53
C THR A 100 -9.46 18.16 -2.79
N SER A 101 -9.20 17.93 -1.50
CA SER A 101 -8.42 18.85 -0.65
C SER A 101 -6.97 18.43 -0.42
N GLY A 102 -6.61 17.18 -0.74
CA GLY A 102 -5.29 16.60 -0.49
C GLY A 102 -4.99 16.38 1.01
N VAL A 103 -6.01 16.44 1.87
CA VAL A 103 -5.86 16.28 3.32
C VAL A 103 -6.03 14.81 3.71
N THR A 104 -5.12 14.29 4.52
CA THR A 104 -5.28 12.99 5.17
C THR A 104 -5.84 13.15 6.58
N GLN A 105 -6.73 12.23 6.97
CA GLN A 105 -7.28 12.09 8.30
C GLN A 105 -7.00 10.68 8.81
N GLN A 106 -6.32 10.59 9.94
CA GLN A 106 -6.00 9.31 10.55
C GLN A 106 -7.27 8.64 11.09
N GLY A 107 -7.35 7.31 10.95
CA GLY A 107 -8.34 6.53 11.71
C GLY A 107 -8.14 6.75 13.21
N SER A 108 -9.18 6.52 14.01
CA SER A 108 -9.29 6.87 15.44
C SER A 108 -8.30 6.23 16.44
N GLY A 109 -7.08 5.85 16.03
CA GLY A 109 -6.09 5.10 16.85
C GLY A 109 -4.63 5.57 16.81
N GLY A 110 -4.27 6.62 16.06
CA GLY A 110 -2.96 7.30 16.13
C GLY A 110 -3.22 8.81 16.04
N GLY A 111 -2.50 9.71 16.71
CA GLY A 111 -1.12 10.08 16.37
C GLY A 111 -1.05 11.10 15.21
N SER A 112 -1.86 12.16 15.23
CA SER A 112 -2.11 13.09 14.12
C SER A 112 -0.86 13.72 13.50
N LEU A 113 -0.61 13.47 12.21
CA LEU A 113 0.26 14.27 11.35
C LEU A 113 -0.49 14.63 10.06
N SER A 114 -1.42 15.58 10.15
CA SER A 114 -2.05 16.18 8.97
C SER A 114 -0.98 16.93 8.17
N ARG A 115 -0.52 16.36 7.06
CA ARG A 115 0.43 17.03 6.15
C ARG A 115 -0.26 17.30 4.82
N ARG A 116 -0.59 18.58 4.56
CA ARG A 116 -0.99 19.04 3.23
C ARG A 116 0.15 18.78 2.25
N ARG A 117 -0.13 18.07 1.15
CA ARG A 117 0.76 17.97 0.00
C ARG A 117 0.12 18.75 -1.14
N ASN A 118 0.49 20.03 -1.26
CA ASN A 118 0.24 20.86 -2.44
C ASN A 118 1.51 20.91 -3.28
#